data_AF-A0A0S2DFP8-F1
#
_entry.id   AF-A0A0S2DFP8-F1
#
_cell.length_a   1.000
_cell.length_b   1.000
_cell.length_c   1.000
_cell.angle_alpha   90.00
_cell.angle_beta   90.00
_cell.angle_gamma   90.00
#
_symmetry.space_group_name_H-M   'P 1'
#
loop_
_entity.id
_entity.type
_entity.pdbx_description
1 polymer ?
#
loop_
_entity_poly.entity_id
_entity_poly.type
_entity_poly.pdbx_seq_one_letter_code
_entity_poly.pdbx_strand_id
1 'polypeptide(L)' 'MDIVALFVVVVALWLAFKLVGFVLRTAMWALVLGGLYWLIAPLAGWPMPF' A
#
# COMPACT_ATOMS: atom_id res chain seq x y z
N MET A 1 4.18 -29.17 22.16
CA MET A 1 3.97 -28.01 21.29
C MET A 1 3.33 -26.94 22.14
N ASP A 2 4.07 -25.91 22.51
CA ASP A 2 3.58 -24.88 23.42
C ASP A 2 2.50 -24.05 22.73
N ILE A 3 1.34 -23.92 23.38
CA ILE A 3 0.16 -23.24 22.82
C ILE A 3 0.49 -21.80 22.40
N VAL A 4 1.41 -21.15 23.11
CA VAL A 4 1.91 -19.80 22.81
C VAL A 4 2.59 -19.75 21.44
N ALA A 5 3.41 -20.75 21.10
CA ALA A 5 4.07 -20.81 19.80
C ALA A 5 3.05 -20.94 18.66
N LEU A 6 1.98 -21.72 18.87
CA LEU A 6 0.88 -21.84 17.91
C LEU A 6 0.20 -20.48 17.67
N PHE A 7 -0.12 -19.73 18.72
CA PHE A 7 -0.74 -18.41 18.60
C PHE A 7 0.16 -17.42 17.85
N VAL A 8 1.45 -17.41 18.13
CA VAL A 8 2.41 -16.52 17.45
C VAL A 8 2.44 -16.80 15.95
N VAL A 9 2.48 -18.06 15.55
CA VAL A 9 2.49 -18.45 14.13
C VAL A 9 1.19 -18.03 13.43
N VAL A 10 0.04 -18.25 14.07
CA VAL A 10 -1.27 -17.87 13.51
C VAL A 10 -1.38 -16.35 13.35
N VAL A 11 -0.96 -15.59 14.36
CA VAL A 11 -0.99 -14.12 14.32
C VAL A 11 -0.04 -13.58 13.26
N ALA A 12 1.17 -14.14 13.14
CA ALA A 12 2.14 -13.73 12.13
C ALA A 12 1.61 -13.99 10.70
N LEU A 13 1.01 -15.16 10.45
CA LEU A 13 0.39 -15.47 9.17
C LEU A 13 -0.75 -14.50 8.85
N TRP A 14 -1.63 -14.22 9.83
CA TRP A 14 -2.73 -13.29 9.64
C TRP A 14 -2.24 -11.87 9.32
N LEU A 15 -1.23 -11.37 10.03
CA LEU A 15 -0.58 -10.08 9.77
C LEU A 15 0.07 -10.03 8.39
N ALA A 16 0.73 -11.09 7.95
CA ALA A 16 1.36 -11.17 6.63
C ALA A 16 0.33 -10.98 5.51
N PHE A 17 -0.81 -11.68 5.57
CA PHE A 17 -1.88 -11.49 4.58
C PHE A 17 -2.51 -10.09 4.66
N LYS A 18 -2.68 -9.56 5.87
CA LYS A 18 -3.21 -8.20 6.08
C LYS A 18 -2.28 -7.13 5.51
N LEU A 19 -0.97 -7.33 5.60
CA LEU A 19 0.04 -6.43 5.05
C LEU A 19 -0.05 -6.36 3.53
N VAL A 20 -0.25 -7.49 2.85
CA VAL A 20 -0.40 -7.50 1.37
C VAL A 20 -1.58 -6.64 0.93
N GLY A 21 -2.73 -6.78 1.59
CA GLY A 21 -3.91 -5.95 1.29
C GLY A 21 -3.65 -4.46 1.53
N PHE A 22 -2.93 -4.12 2.60
CA PHE A 22 -2.52 -2.74 2.89
C PHE A 22 -1.56 -2.17 1.85
N VAL A 23 -0.56 -2.95 1.44
CA VAL A 23 0.43 -2.56 0.43
C VAL A 23 -0.24 -2.33 -0.92
N LEU A 24 -1.09 -3.25 -1.37
CA LEU A 24 -1.84 -3.09 -2.62
C LEU A 24 -2.75 -1.86 -2.60
N ARG A 25 -3.47 -1.65 -1.49
CA ARG A 25 -4.33 -0.48 -1.33
C ARG A 25 -3.53 0.82 -1.38
N THR A 26 -2.40 0.88 -0.70
CA THR A 26 -1.53 2.06 -0.68
C THR A 26 -0.93 2.31 -2.07
N ALA A 27 -0.48 1.27 -2.77
CA ALA A 27 0.02 1.37 -4.13
C ALA A 27 -1.07 1.87 -5.10
N MET A 28 -2.32 1.39 -4.96
CA MET A 28 -3.43 1.88 -5.76
C MET A 28 -3.72 3.36 -5.52
N TRP A 29 -3.70 3.80 -4.26
CA TRP A 29 -3.86 5.22 -3.95
C TRP A 29 -2.71 6.07 -4.49
N ALA A 30 -1.47 5.59 -4.41
CA ALA A 30 -0.32 6.27 -4.99
C ALA A 30 -0.46 6.40 -6.52
N LEU A 31 -0.95 5.36 -7.19
CA LEU A 31 -1.23 5.40 -8.63
C LEU A 31 -2.36 6.39 -8.97
N VAL A 32 -3.45 6.40 -8.19
CA VAL A 32 -4.55 7.34 -8.39
C VAL A 32 -4.09 8.78 -8.21
N LEU A 33 -3.40 9.08 -7.11
CA LEU A 33 -2.91 10.43 -6.81
C LEU A 33 -1.84 10.87 -7.81
N GLY A 34 -0.91 9.98 -8.16
CA GLY A 34 0.12 10.24 -9.14
C GLY A 34 -0.46 10.48 -10.54
N GLY A 35 -1.42 9.66 -10.96
CA GLY A 35 -2.11 9.84 -12.24
C GLY A 35 -2.93 11.13 -12.29
N LEU A 36 -3.63 11.46 -11.20
CA LEU A 36 -4.38 12.71 -11.09
C LEU A 36 -3.46 13.93 -11.13
N TYR A 37 -2.33 13.88 -10.40
CA TYR A 37 -1.31 14.91 -10.44
C TYR A 37 -0.76 15.08 -11.85
N TRP A 38 -0.43 13.99 -12.53
CA TRP A 38 0.12 14.02 -13.89
C TRP A 38 -0.84 14.67 -14.89
N LEU A 39 -2.15 14.44 -14.74
CA LEU A 39 -3.17 15.07 -15.59
C LEU A 39 -3.36 16.56 -15.27
N ILE A 40 -3.34 16.95 -13.99
CA ILE A 40 -3.59 18.33 -13.55
C ILE A 40 -2.35 19.20 -13.72
N ALA A 41 -1.15 18.65 -13.54
CA ALA A 41 0.11 19.38 -13.54
C ALA A 41 0.32 20.29 -14.78
N PRO A 42 0.14 19.81 -16.03
CA PRO A 42 0.31 20.68 -17.21
C PRO A 42 -0.78 21.77 -17.31
N LEU A 43 -1.98 21.54 -16.77
CA LEU A 43 -3.03 22.55 -16.73
C LEU A 43 -2.77 23.61 -15.63
N ALA A 44 -2.13 23.21 -14.55
CA ALA A 44 -1.80 24.05 -13.40
C ALA A 44 -0.42 24.72 -13.48
N GLY A 45 0.39 24.40 -14.50
CA GLY A 45 1.77 24.89 -14.64
C GLY A 45 2.72 24.33 -13.58
N TRP A 46 2.41 23.17 -13.02
CA TRP A 46 3.24 22.51 -12.00
C TRP A 46 4.42 21.75 -12.62
N PRO A 47 5.55 21.60 -11.89
CA PRO A 47 6.70 20.88 -12.40
C PRO A 47 6.38 19.39 -12.59
N MET A 48 6.63 18.89 -13.81
CA MET A 48 6.54 17.46 -14.10
C MET A 48 7.75 16.74 -13.48
N PRO A 49 7.57 15.61 -12.78
CA PRO A 49 8.68 14.85 -12.21
C PRO A 49 9.56 14.11 -13.23
N PHE A 50 9.39 14.34 -14.55
CA PHE A 50 10.19 13.78 -15.64
C PHE A 50 10.04 14.62 -16.91
#